data_AF-A0AAD5YDT9-F1
#
_entry.id   AF-A0AAD5YDT9-F1
#
_cell.length_a   1.000
_cell.length_b   1.000
_cell.length_c   1.000
_cell.angle_alpha   90.00
_cell.angle_beta   90.00
_cell.angle_gamma   90.00
#
_symmetry.space_group_name_H-M   'P 1'
#
loop_
_entity.id
_entity.type
_entity.pdbx_description
1 polymer ?
#
loop_
_entity_poly.entity_id
_entity_poly.type
_entity_poly.pdbx_seq_one_letter_code
_entity_poly.pdbx_strand_id
1 'polypeptide(L)'
;MKDNSDGDAESSTAAPGPSTGDAAPTASTSQGDHEHEQIRPDEDEGPSQEEVRNSVNAALGPGVNVDDLLDHEMAEASEATSSSEEDNTDTDSEMDFVENTCNGIQDIIITGETLPRHGEAWHHYRFYGRVRHWDGLIALVRIPTALPELGVAIFRGYVTGNKNFVGSWRAFTSNVHTIPLEGPFVISKAASETFSN
;
A
#
# COMPACT_ATOMS: atom_id res chain seq x y z
N MET A 1 -20.27 54.77 18.10
CA MET A 1 -20.51 56.11 17.53
C MET A 1 -19.61 56.24 16.30
N LYS A 2 -20.21 56.42 15.12
CA LYS A 2 -19.67 56.33 13.75
C LYS A 2 -19.50 54.88 13.27
N ASP A 3 -20.44 54.26 12.55
CA ASP A 3 -21.20 54.62 11.33
C ASP A 3 -20.33 54.84 10.08
N ASN A 4 -20.89 54.31 8.99
CA ASN A 4 -20.59 54.46 7.56
C ASN A 4 -19.68 53.39 6.93
N SER A 5 -20.03 52.79 5.79
CA SER A 5 -21.25 52.83 4.97
C SER A 5 -21.02 51.92 3.76
N ASP A 6 -22.14 51.46 3.23
CA ASP A 6 -22.38 50.64 2.04
C ASP A 6 -21.64 51.06 0.75
N GLY A 7 -21.53 50.08 -0.16
CA GLY A 7 -21.12 50.27 -1.54
C GLY A 7 -21.49 49.06 -2.38
N ASP A 8 -22.78 48.98 -2.76
CA ASP A 8 -23.34 48.09 -3.77
C ASP A 8 -22.77 48.37 -5.17
N ALA A 9 -22.60 47.32 -5.99
CA ALA A 9 -22.76 47.42 -7.44
C ALA A 9 -23.01 46.03 -8.06
N GLU A 10 -24.21 45.87 -8.58
CA GLU A 10 -24.71 44.78 -9.43
C GLU A 10 -24.03 44.74 -10.81
N SER A 11 -24.10 43.58 -11.49
CA SER A 11 -24.40 43.41 -12.94
C SER A 11 -23.93 42.00 -13.36
N SER A 12 -24.79 40.99 -13.45
CA SER A 12 -25.76 40.67 -14.52
C SER A 12 -25.15 40.26 -15.87
N THR A 13 -25.69 39.13 -16.34
CA THR A 13 -26.01 38.72 -17.73
C THR A 13 -25.04 37.86 -18.56
N ALA A 14 -25.53 36.63 -18.78
CA ALA A 14 -25.75 35.94 -20.07
C ALA A 14 -24.61 35.17 -20.78
N ALA A 15 -24.83 33.85 -20.86
CA ALA A 15 -24.35 32.95 -21.90
C ALA A 15 -25.04 33.22 -23.26
N PRO A 16 -24.43 32.80 -24.38
CA PRO A 16 -25.12 31.80 -25.21
C PRO A 16 -24.20 30.79 -25.93
N GLY A 17 -24.65 29.54 -25.98
CA GLY A 17 -24.86 28.79 -27.25
C GLY A 17 -23.70 28.00 -27.88
N PRO A 18 -23.97 26.80 -28.44
CA PRO A 18 -22.97 25.86 -28.97
C PRO A 18 -22.71 26.04 -30.48
N SER A 19 -21.52 25.64 -30.93
CA SER A 19 -21.16 25.53 -32.35
C SER A 19 -20.81 24.08 -32.69
N THR A 20 -21.65 23.50 -33.54
CA THR A 20 -21.48 22.25 -34.28
C THR A 20 -20.49 22.42 -35.43
N GLY A 21 -19.67 21.41 -35.70
CA GLY A 21 -18.81 21.35 -36.89
C GLY A 21 -18.16 19.98 -37.08
N ASP A 22 -18.89 19.08 -37.74
CA ASP A 22 -18.38 17.86 -38.37
C ASP A 22 -17.29 18.16 -39.42
N ALA A 23 -16.20 17.39 -39.42
CA ALA A 23 -15.50 16.91 -40.62
C ALA A 23 -14.31 16.00 -40.26
N ALA A 24 -14.51 14.68 -40.41
CA ALA A 24 -13.48 13.75 -40.89
C ALA A 24 -13.76 13.50 -42.40
N PRO A 25 -12.99 12.72 -43.18
CA PRO A 25 -11.66 12.11 -42.95
C PRO A 25 -10.69 12.35 -44.15
N THR A 26 -9.38 12.13 -43.98
CA THR A 26 -8.53 11.66 -45.11
C THR A 26 -7.41 10.77 -44.60
N ALA A 27 -7.48 9.51 -45.01
CA ALA A 27 -6.40 8.55 -44.93
C ALA A 27 -5.32 8.90 -45.97
N SER A 28 -4.05 8.89 -45.57
CA SER A 28 -2.95 8.63 -46.50
C SER A 28 -2.05 7.55 -45.93
N THR A 29 -2.02 6.45 -46.66
CA THR A 29 -1.11 5.34 -46.51
C THR A 29 0.27 5.76 -47.02
N SER A 30 1.29 5.74 -46.16
CA SER A 30 2.69 5.68 -46.60
C SER A 30 3.38 4.49 -45.93
N GLN A 31 3.57 3.44 -46.72
CA GLN A 31 4.52 2.36 -46.44
C GLN A 31 5.93 2.94 -46.45
N GLY A 32 6.67 2.69 -45.37
CA GLY A 32 8.07 3.01 -45.23
C GLY A 32 8.68 2.03 -44.25
N ASP A 33 9.15 0.91 -44.81
CA ASP A 33 9.91 -0.12 -44.10
C ASP A 33 11.24 0.46 -43.61
N HIS A 34 11.34 0.65 -42.29
CA HIS A 34 12.62 0.73 -41.59
C HIS A 34 12.51 -0.13 -40.34
N GLU A 35 13.15 -1.29 -40.40
CA GLU A 35 13.40 -2.18 -39.26
C GLU A 35 14.32 -1.44 -38.28
N HIS A 36 13.72 -0.58 -37.46
CA HIS A 36 14.35 -0.09 -36.25
C HIS A 36 14.23 -1.22 -35.23
N GLU A 37 15.34 -1.95 -35.05
CA GLU A 37 15.57 -2.82 -33.91
C GLU A 37 15.38 -1.96 -32.65
N GLN A 38 14.16 -2.02 -32.10
CA GLN A 38 13.80 -1.36 -30.85
C GLN A 38 14.56 -2.07 -29.75
N ILE A 39 15.74 -1.55 -29.42
CA ILE A 39 16.39 -1.76 -28.13
C ILE A 39 15.32 -1.40 -27.09
N ARG A 40 14.74 -2.43 -26.47
CA ARG A 40 13.82 -2.23 -25.35
C ARG A 40 14.60 -1.44 -24.31
N PRO A 41 14.13 -0.26 -23.85
CA PRO A 41 14.78 0.41 -22.75
C PRO A 41 14.84 -0.59 -21.60
N ASP A 42 16.03 -0.77 -21.05
CA ASP A 42 16.30 -1.65 -19.92
C ASP A 42 15.17 -1.47 -18.90
N GLU A 43 14.39 -2.52 -18.70
CA GLU A 43 13.39 -2.52 -17.63
C GLU A 43 14.19 -2.26 -16.35
N ASP A 44 13.99 -1.09 -15.76
CA ASP A 44 14.60 -0.66 -14.51
C ASP A 44 14.20 -1.70 -13.46
N GLU A 45 15.03 -2.73 -13.33
CA GLU A 45 14.83 -3.86 -12.45
C GLU A 45 14.93 -3.28 -11.05
N GLY A 46 13.76 -3.09 -10.43
CA GLY A 46 13.67 -2.48 -9.10
C GLY A 46 14.58 -3.20 -8.09
N PRO A 47 14.80 -2.59 -6.91
CA PRO A 47 15.75 -3.12 -5.94
C PRO A 47 15.42 -4.57 -5.61
N SER A 48 16.47 -5.39 -5.54
CA SER A 48 16.34 -6.80 -5.18
C SER A 48 15.73 -6.93 -3.78
N GLN A 49 15.08 -8.06 -3.51
CA GLN A 49 14.49 -8.34 -2.21
C GLN A 49 15.52 -8.21 -1.07
N GLU A 50 16.76 -8.65 -1.31
CA GLU A 50 17.85 -8.59 -0.33
C GLU A 50 18.25 -7.14 -0.02
N GLU A 51 18.33 -6.28 -1.04
CA GLU A 51 18.59 -4.85 -0.84
C GLU A 51 17.48 -4.17 -0.04
N VAL A 52 16.22 -4.51 -0.34
CA VAL A 52 15.07 -4.00 0.42
C VAL A 52 15.16 -4.44 1.88
N ARG A 53 15.42 -5.73 2.14
CA ARG A 53 15.58 -6.29 3.50
C ARG A 53 16.71 -5.58 4.25
N ASN A 54 17.87 -5.42 3.61
CA ASN A 54 19.04 -4.76 4.21
C ASN A 54 18.75 -3.29 4.54
N SER A 55 18.06 -2.59 3.65
CA SER A 55 17.63 -1.20 3.87
C SER A 55 16.70 -1.07 5.08
N VAL A 56 15.81 -2.04 5.29
CA VAL A 56 14.86 -2.04 6.42
C VAL A 56 15.57 -2.35 7.73
N ASN A 57 16.44 -3.36 7.74
CA ASN A 57 17.27 -3.66 8.91
C ASN A 57 18.12 -2.45 9.34
N ALA A 58 18.69 -1.72 8.39
CA ALA A 58 19.44 -0.50 8.69
C ALA A 58 18.57 0.58 9.37
N ALA A 59 17.31 0.73 8.95
CA ALA A 59 16.38 1.71 9.51
C ALA A 59 15.82 1.32 10.89
N LEU A 60 15.70 0.02 11.19
CA LEU A 60 15.27 -0.49 12.50
C LEU A 60 16.34 -0.28 13.59
N GLY A 61 17.61 -0.14 13.19
CA GLY A 61 18.74 0.07 14.08
C GLY A 61 19.41 -1.24 14.51
N PRO A 62 20.51 -1.13 15.28
CA PRO A 62 21.31 -2.29 15.65
C PRO A 62 20.52 -3.23 16.58
N GLY A 63 20.60 -4.53 16.31
CA GLY A 63 20.02 -5.57 17.17
C GLY A 63 18.55 -5.89 16.88
N VAL A 64 17.94 -5.29 15.86
CA VAL A 64 16.58 -5.62 15.41
C VAL A 64 16.63 -6.11 13.97
N ASN A 65 16.14 -7.33 13.75
CA ASN A 65 15.98 -7.92 12.41
C ASN A 65 14.51 -7.81 11.99
N VAL A 66 14.26 -7.43 10.74
CA VAL A 66 12.91 -7.28 10.18
C VAL A 66 12.13 -8.59 10.15
N ASP A 67 12.79 -9.72 9.92
CA ASP A 67 12.15 -11.04 9.88
C ASP A 67 11.68 -11.44 11.28
N ASP A 68 12.54 -11.27 12.30
CA ASP A 68 12.18 -11.52 13.70
C ASP A 68 11.03 -10.61 14.17
N LEU A 69 11.06 -9.34 13.74
CA LEU A 69 10.01 -8.36 14.02
C LEU A 69 8.67 -8.81 13.40
N LEU A 70 8.69 -9.25 12.14
CA LEU A 70 7.49 -9.71 11.45
C LEU A 70 6.97 -11.03 12.03
N ASP A 71 7.85 -11.95 12.43
CA ASP A 71 7.45 -13.19 13.11
C ASP A 71 6.71 -12.90 14.42
N HIS A 72 7.21 -11.94 15.20
CA HIS A 72 6.55 -11.50 16.43
C HIS A 72 5.17 -10.88 16.16
N GLU A 73 5.06 -9.96 15.20
CA GLU A 73 3.79 -9.35 14.80
C GLU A 73 2.76 -10.38 14.34
N MET A 74 3.23 -11.40 13.63
CA MET A 74 2.39 -12.51 13.19
C MET A 74 1.99 -13.44 14.34
N ALA A 75 2.77 -13.57 15.41
CA ALA A 75 2.40 -14.38 16.57
C ALA A 75 1.40 -13.65 17.50
N GLU A 76 1.60 -12.36 17.75
CA GLU A 76 0.72 -11.58 18.64
C GLU A 76 -0.73 -11.51 18.14
N ALA A 77 -0.92 -11.47 16.81
CA ALA A 77 -2.24 -11.39 16.21
C ALA A 77 -3.11 -12.64 16.45
N SER A 78 -2.51 -13.81 16.70
CA SER A 78 -3.26 -15.03 17.06
C SER A 78 -3.72 -15.02 18.52
N GLU A 79 -2.92 -14.49 19.44
CA GLU A 79 -3.23 -14.46 20.88
C GLU A 79 -4.44 -13.57 21.19
N ALA A 80 -4.57 -12.43 20.50
CA ALA A 80 -5.67 -11.48 20.70
C ALA A 80 -7.06 -12.03 20.34
N THR A 81 -7.12 -13.10 19.54
CA THR A 81 -8.36 -13.79 19.15
C THR A 81 -8.72 -14.97 20.05
N SER A 82 -7.82 -15.40 20.95
CA SER A 82 -8.03 -16.59 21.79
C SER A 82 -8.55 -16.26 23.20
N SER A 83 -8.83 -14.99 23.52
CA SER A 83 -9.29 -14.56 24.86
C SER A 83 -10.80 -14.63 25.07
N SER A 84 -11.54 -15.41 24.29
CA SER A 84 -12.93 -15.74 24.60
C SER A 84 -12.97 -16.99 25.48
N GLU A 85 -13.01 -16.78 26.80
CA GLU A 85 -13.38 -17.81 27.77
C GLU A 85 -14.85 -18.22 27.53
N GLU A 86 -15.10 -19.33 26.83
CA GLU A 86 -16.41 -19.98 26.85
C GLU A 86 -16.28 -21.47 27.18
N ASP A 87 -16.65 -21.74 28.44
CA ASP A 87 -17.47 -22.83 28.94
C ASP A 87 -17.65 -24.07 28.05
N ASN A 88 -17.20 -25.21 28.58
CA ASN A 88 -17.32 -26.53 27.98
C ASN A 88 -18.79 -26.89 27.72
N THR A 89 -19.18 -26.92 26.45
CA THR A 89 -20.31 -27.74 26.02
C THR A 89 -19.83 -28.77 25.02
N ASP A 90 -19.70 -30.01 25.52
CA ASP A 90 -19.47 -31.24 24.76
C ASP A 90 -20.43 -31.29 23.57
N THR A 91 -19.93 -30.90 22.40
CA THR A 91 -20.63 -31.09 21.13
C THR A 91 -19.63 -31.71 20.17
N ASP A 92 -19.92 -32.95 19.80
CA ASP A 92 -19.17 -33.84 18.91
C ASP A 92 -19.14 -33.28 17.48
N SER A 93 -18.61 -32.07 17.31
CA SER A 93 -18.46 -31.37 16.04
C SER A 93 -17.30 -32.01 15.31
N GLU A 94 -17.60 -32.71 14.22
CA GLU A 94 -16.60 -33.19 13.27
C GLU A 94 -15.68 -32.02 12.91
N MET A 95 -14.46 -32.09 13.43
CA MET A 95 -13.43 -31.07 13.29
C MET A 95 -12.96 -31.16 11.85
N ASP A 96 -13.42 -30.24 10.99
CA ASP A 96 -12.93 -30.10 9.62
C ASP A 96 -11.43 -29.78 9.66
N PHE A 97 -10.60 -30.82 9.64
CA PHE A 97 -9.16 -30.68 9.49
C PHE A 97 -8.90 -30.11 8.10
N VAL A 98 -8.46 -28.86 8.04
CA VAL A 98 -7.90 -28.29 6.81
C VAL A 98 -6.63 -29.08 6.51
N GLU A 99 -6.71 -30.05 5.58
CA GLU A 99 -5.54 -30.74 5.04
C GLU A 99 -4.68 -29.72 4.30
N ASN A 100 -3.67 -29.20 4.99
CA ASN A 100 -2.64 -28.36 4.39
C ASN A 100 -1.76 -29.25 3.50
N THR A 101 -2.16 -29.42 2.23
CA THR A 101 -1.26 -29.97 1.22
C THR A 101 -0.08 -29.01 1.06
N CYS A 102 1.12 -29.42 1.50
CA CYS A 102 2.33 -28.63 1.32
C CYS A 102 2.56 -28.37 -0.17
N ASN A 103 2.26 -27.16 -0.63
CA ASN A 103 2.49 -26.70 -2.00
C ASN A 103 3.97 -26.32 -2.26
N GLY A 104 4.85 -26.49 -1.27
CA GLY A 104 6.27 -26.13 -1.32
C GLY A 104 6.55 -24.65 -1.08
N ILE A 105 5.53 -23.81 -0.89
CA ILE A 105 5.70 -22.38 -0.57
C ILE A 105 6.05 -22.26 0.91
N GLN A 106 7.23 -21.70 1.18
CA GLN A 106 7.70 -21.46 2.55
C GLN A 106 7.31 -20.07 3.06
N ASP A 107 7.32 -19.08 2.18
CA ASP A 107 7.09 -17.69 2.53
C ASP A 107 6.58 -16.89 1.33
N ILE A 108 5.81 -15.83 1.61
CA ILE A 108 5.36 -14.87 0.61
C ILE A 108 5.82 -13.50 1.07
N ILE A 109 6.79 -12.95 0.33
CA ILE A 109 7.39 -11.66 0.63
C ILE A 109 6.70 -10.57 -0.18
N ILE A 110 6.38 -9.47 0.49
CA ILE A 110 5.84 -8.26 -0.12
C ILE A 110 6.89 -7.17 -0.05
N THR A 111 7.25 -6.61 -1.20
CA THR A 111 8.10 -5.42 -1.31
C THR A 111 7.38 -4.33 -2.08
N GLY A 112 7.84 -3.10 -1.91
CA GLY A 112 7.34 -1.97 -2.68
C GLY A 112 7.98 -0.66 -2.26
N GLU A 113 7.73 0.38 -3.03
CA GLU A 113 8.20 1.73 -2.75
C GLU A 113 7.21 2.77 -3.23
N THR A 114 7.29 3.97 -2.65
CA THR A 114 6.53 5.11 -3.14
C THR A 114 7.09 5.52 -4.51
N LEU A 115 6.23 5.54 -5.53
CA LEU A 115 6.61 6.02 -6.87
C LEU A 115 7.24 7.42 -6.80
N PRO A 116 8.23 7.74 -7.65
CA PRO A 116 8.92 9.02 -7.60
C PRO A 116 7.98 10.24 -7.57
N ARG A 117 6.99 10.27 -8.48
CA ARG A 117 5.97 11.34 -8.56
C ARG A 117 5.10 11.51 -7.30
N HIS A 118 4.95 10.44 -6.53
CA HIS A 118 4.12 10.41 -5.32
C HIS A 118 4.96 10.75 -4.08
N GLY A 119 6.26 10.47 -4.11
CA GLY A 119 7.17 10.73 -3.01
C GLY A 119 7.38 12.21 -2.74
N GLU A 120 7.19 13.09 -3.73
CA GLU A 120 7.22 14.54 -3.51
C GLU A 120 6.06 15.02 -2.62
N ALA A 121 4.89 14.39 -2.73
CA ALA A 121 3.70 14.75 -1.97
C ALA A 121 3.60 14.03 -0.61
N TRP A 122 4.03 12.77 -0.55
CA TRP A 122 3.82 11.91 0.62
C TRP A 122 5.11 11.38 1.25
N HIS A 123 6.27 11.83 0.78
CA HIS A 123 7.59 11.29 1.09
C HIS A 123 7.86 9.92 0.45
N HIS A 124 9.14 9.65 0.27
CA HIS A 124 9.63 8.40 -0.28
C HIS A 124 9.73 7.36 0.83
N TYR A 125 9.00 6.26 0.65
CA TYR A 125 9.02 5.13 1.54
C TYR A 125 9.38 3.85 0.80
N ARG A 126 9.90 2.89 1.55
CA ARG A 126 10.12 1.51 1.14
C ARG A 126 9.38 0.58 2.10
N PHE A 127 8.85 -0.49 1.55
CA PHE A 127 8.02 -1.46 2.25
C PHE A 127 8.65 -2.84 2.15
N TYR A 128 8.61 -3.57 3.26
CA TYR A 128 9.00 -4.97 3.33
C TYR A 128 8.05 -5.70 4.26
N GLY A 129 7.53 -6.84 3.85
CA GLY A 129 6.55 -7.55 4.64
C GLY A 129 6.36 -8.99 4.21
N ARG A 130 5.48 -9.68 4.94
CA ARG A 130 5.22 -11.11 4.79
C ARG A 130 3.73 -11.40 4.88
N VAL A 131 3.32 -12.53 4.30
CA VAL A 131 1.97 -13.09 4.45
C VAL A 131 2.03 -14.35 5.30
N ARG A 132 1.23 -14.39 6.36
CA ARG A 132 1.06 -15.55 7.23
C ARG A 132 0.31 -16.64 6.47
N HIS A 133 0.91 -17.83 6.41
CA HIS A 133 0.45 -18.90 5.51
C HIS A 133 -0.94 -19.47 5.84
N TRP A 134 -1.34 -19.49 7.12
CA TRP A 134 -2.52 -20.24 7.57
C TRP A 134 -3.83 -19.44 7.50
N ASP A 135 -3.79 -18.10 7.53
CA ASP A 135 -4.99 -17.25 7.41
C ASP A 135 -4.81 -16.01 6.53
N GLY A 136 -3.63 -15.81 5.96
CA GLY A 136 -3.37 -14.67 5.08
C GLY A 136 -3.20 -13.33 5.81
N LEU A 137 -2.93 -13.30 7.11
CA LEU A 137 -2.53 -12.07 7.80
C LEU A 137 -1.31 -11.46 7.11
N ILE A 138 -1.38 -10.17 6.78
CA ILE A 138 -0.28 -9.43 6.18
C ILE A 138 0.33 -8.52 7.24
N ALA A 139 1.66 -8.55 7.36
CA ALA A 139 2.42 -7.59 8.13
C ALA A 139 3.46 -6.89 7.23
N LEU A 140 3.49 -5.56 7.23
CA LEU A 140 4.41 -4.74 6.44
C LEU A 140 5.16 -3.76 7.35
N VAL A 141 6.46 -3.62 7.13
CA VAL A 141 7.30 -2.57 7.70
C VAL A 141 7.53 -1.51 6.64
N ARG A 142 7.20 -0.26 6.97
CA ARG A 142 7.45 0.92 6.14
C ARG A 142 8.59 1.74 6.73
N ILE A 143 9.60 2.00 5.93
CA ILE A 143 10.73 2.87 6.29
C ILE A 143 10.77 4.10 5.37
N PRO A 144 11.17 5.28 5.85
CA PRO A 144 11.50 6.41 4.99
C PRO A 144 12.83 6.18 4.29
N THR A 145 12.93 6.56 3.02
CA THR A 145 14.19 6.45 2.25
C THR A 145 14.94 7.77 2.11
N ALA A 146 14.24 8.91 2.26
CA ALA A 146 14.84 10.24 2.13
C ALA A 146 15.01 10.98 3.47
N LEU A 147 14.04 10.86 4.37
CA LEU A 147 13.97 11.61 5.64
C LEU A 147 13.78 10.65 6.82
N PRO A 148 14.88 10.15 7.45
CA PRO A 148 14.83 9.18 8.53
C PRO A 148 13.95 9.58 9.73
N GLU A 149 13.79 10.87 9.98
CA GLU A 149 12.99 11.43 11.07
C GLU A 149 11.48 11.12 10.98
N LEU A 150 10.98 10.69 9.82
CA LEU A 150 9.59 10.29 9.64
C LEU A 150 9.25 8.97 10.36
N GLY A 151 10.27 8.24 10.81
CA GLY A 151 10.11 7.04 11.62
C GLY A 151 9.65 5.81 10.86
N VAL A 152 9.84 4.66 11.48
CA VAL A 152 9.40 3.37 10.95
C VAL A 152 7.97 3.08 11.42
N ALA A 153 7.14 2.52 10.54
CA ALA A 153 5.78 2.12 10.88
C ALA A 153 5.54 0.66 10.48
N ILE A 154 4.76 -0.04 11.30
CA ILE A 154 4.36 -1.43 11.08
C ILE A 154 2.86 -1.43 10.79
N PHE A 155 2.47 -2.07 9.70
CA PHE A 155 1.09 -2.23 9.27
C PHE A 155 0.72 -3.70 9.37
N ARG A 156 -0.45 -3.99 9.94
CA ARG A 156 -0.97 -5.36 10.05
C ARG A 156 -2.43 -5.39 9.64
N GLY A 157 -2.82 -6.35 8.82
CA GLY A 157 -4.21 -6.47 8.37
C GLY A 157 -4.48 -7.61 7.41
N TYR A 158 -5.63 -7.55 6.76
CA TYR A 158 -6.08 -8.55 5.78
C TYR A 158 -6.56 -7.88 4.50
N VAL A 159 -6.49 -8.62 3.39
CA VAL A 159 -7.16 -8.23 2.15
C VAL A 159 -8.60 -8.69 2.19
N THR A 160 -9.53 -7.73 2.22
CA THR A 160 -10.97 -7.97 2.27
C THR A 160 -11.61 -7.63 0.92
N GLY A 161 -12.51 -8.52 0.46
CA GLY A 161 -13.26 -8.31 -0.78
C GLY A 161 -12.38 -8.23 -2.02
N ASN A 162 -11.19 -8.84 -1.99
CA ASN A 162 -10.19 -8.88 -3.06
C ASN A 162 -9.73 -7.50 -3.57
N LYS A 163 -9.92 -6.44 -2.78
CA LYS A 163 -9.73 -5.05 -3.22
C LYS A 163 -9.13 -4.14 -2.17
N ASN A 164 -9.45 -4.38 -0.90
CA ASN A 164 -9.11 -3.48 0.18
C ASN A 164 -8.17 -4.18 1.16
N PHE A 165 -7.02 -3.59 1.42
CA PHE A 165 -6.17 -3.97 2.52
C PHE A 165 -6.57 -3.14 3.74
N VAL A 166 -7.09 -3.79 4.78
CA VAL A 166 -7.67 -3.15 5.97
C VAL A 166 -6.96 -3.67 7.20
N GLY A 167 -6.65 -2.78 8.14
CA GLY A 167 -6.03 -3.19 9.38
C GLY A 167 -5.68 -2.03 10.29
N SER A 168 -4.64 -2.23 11.09
CA SER A 168 -4.07 -1.23 11.97
C SER A 168 -2.60 -1.01 11.66
N TRP A 169 -2.11 0.18 11.98
CA TRP A 169 -0.70 0.49 11.94
C TRP A 169 -0.23 0.97 13.31
N ARG A 170 1.05 0.80 13.60
CA ARG A 170 1.72 1.37 14.77
C ARG A 170 3.08 1.94 14.40
N ALA A 171 3.49 3.00 15.07
CA ALA A 171 4.85 3.49 15.02
C ALA A 171 5.78 2.47 15.67
N PHE A 172 6.92 2.18 15.04
CA PHE A 172 7.96 1.37 15.66
C PHE A 172 8.68 2.20 16.72
N THR A 173 8.87 1.58 17.89
CA THR A 173 9.65 2.15 18.99
C THR A 173 10.55 1.07 19.56
N SER A 174 11.83 1.42 19.79
CA SER A 174 12.78 0.54 20.48
C SER A 174 12.60 0.58 22.00
N ASN A 175 11.84 1.54 22.53
CA ASN A 175 11.65 1.71 23.97
C ASN A 175 10.36 1.00 24.43
N VAL A 176 10.55 -0.10 25.17
CA VAL A 176 9.48 -0.91 25.77
C VAL A 176 8.57 -0.15 26.73
N HIS A 177 8.99 1.02 27.23
CA HIS A 177 8.19 1.85 28.13
C HIS A 177 7.39 2.94 27.41
N THR A 178 7.50 3.02 26.08
CA THR A 178 6.71 3.96 25.29
C THR A 178 5.52 3.27 24.67
N ILE A 179 4.35 3.91 24.75
CA ILE A 179 3.16 3.46 24.03
C ILE A 179 3.30 3.98 22.59
N PRO A 180 3.41 3.09 21.59
CA PRO A 180 3.52 3.54 20.21
C PRO A 180 2.22 4.22 19.76
N LEU A 181 2.34 5.23 18.90
CA LEU A 181 1.19 5.79 18.20
C LEU A 181 0.63 4.72 17.26
N GLU A 182 -0.68 4.50 17.30
CA GLU A 182 -1.37 3.52 16.47
C GLU A 182 -2.67 4.07 15.89
N GLY A 183 -3.18 3.41 14.85
CA GLY A 183 -4.48 3.76 14.28
C GLY A 183 -4.95 2.78 13.21
N PRO A 184 -6.24 2.86 12.82
CA PRO A 184 -6.77 2.06 11.73
C PRO A 184 -6.27 2.58 10.37
N PHE A 185 -6.26 1.71 9.36
CA PHE A 185 -6.07 2.10 7.97
C PHE A 185 -6.95 1.28 7.02
N VAL A 186 -7.21 1.86 5.86
CA VAL A 186 -7.79 1.19 4.69
C VAL A 186 -7.04 1.66 3.46
N ILE A 187 -6.56 0.72 2.65
CA ILE A 187 -5.92 0.99 1.36
C ILE A 187 -6.69 0.22 0.29
N SER A 188 -7.05 0.91 -0.79
CA SER A 188 -7.72 0.31 -1.94
C SER A 188 -6.85 0.44 -3.19
N LYS A 189 -6.91 -0.57 -4.06
CA LYS A 189 -6.29 -0.45 -5.39
C LYS A 189 -6.98 0.66 -6.18
N ALA A 190 -6.23 1.67 -6.62
CA ALA A 190 -6.72 2.67 -7.55
C ALA A 190 -7.06 2.00 -8.90
N ALA A 191 -8.14 2.44 -9.54
CA ALA A 191 -8.46 1.97 -10.88
C ALA A 191 -7.30 2.30 -11.82
N SER A 192 -6.82 1.29 -12.55
CA SER A 192 -5.90 1.50 -13.65
C SER A 192 -6.67 2.17 -14.78
N GLU A 193 -6.35 3.40 -15.13
CA GLU A 193 -6.81 3.98 -16.39
C GLU A 193 -6.08 3.26 -17.53
N THR A 194 -6.74 2.25 -18.10
CA THR A 194 -6.32 1.70 -19.40
C THR A 194 -6.56 2.78 -20.44
N PHE A 195 -5.51 3.47 -20.85
CA PHE A 195 -5.51 4.25 -22.08
C PHE A 195 -5.58 3.27 -23.25
N SER A 196 -6.77 3.10 -23.81
CA SER A 196 -6.94 2.46 -25.11
C SER A 196 -6.39 3.41 -26.18
N ASN A 197 -5.33 2.97 -26.87
CA ASN A 197 -4.84 3.60 -28.09
C ASN A 197 -5.76 3.24 -29.27
#